data_AF-A0A7R9UWT7-F1
#
_entry.id   AF-A0A7R9UWT7-F1
#
_cell.length_a   1.000
_cell.length_b   1.000
_cell.length_c   1.000
_cell.angle_alpha   90.00
_cell.angle_beta   90.00
_cell.angle_gamma   90.00
#
_symmetry.space_group_name_H-M   'P 1'
#
loop_
_entity.id
_entity.type
_entity.pdbx_description
1 polymer ?
#
loop_
_entity_poly.entity_id
_entity_poly.type
_entity_poly.pdbx_seq_one_letter_code
_entity_poly.pdbx_strand_id
1 'polypeptide(L)'
;RGPFFYVLVLLGATVLCWRASAVGVVAIAQMAVGDGVADIVGRRLGGSNRWPFNPSKSVAGSVAFVAGATGASIGLLAWLGAWGVLAPLAPDTPLRLLLISVACAAVELLPTDVLDDNVSVPLVGAGLALALLGTP
;
A
#
# COMPACT_ATOMS: atom_id res chain seq x y z
N ARG A 1 -1.84 7.62 17.75
CA ARG A 1 -3.09 8.09 17.10
C ARG A 1 -3.80 6.84 16.62
N GLY A 2 -5.05 6.61 17.05
CA GLY A 2 -5.57 5.24 17.28
C GLY A 2 -6.17 4.49 16.07
N PRO A 3 -6.60 3.22 16.29
CA PRO A 3 -7.22 2.35 15.27
C PRO A 3 -8.46 2.94 14.61
N PHE A 4 -9.09 3.93 15.25
CA PHE A 4 -10.31 4.58 14.76
C PHE A 4 -10.08 5.37 13.45
N PHE A 5 -8.98 6.12 13.35
CA PHE A 5 -8.65 6.84 12.10
C PHE A 5 -8.31 5.85 10.99
N TYR A 6 -7.57 4.80 11.30
CA TYR A 6 -7.27 3.70 10.38
C TYR A 6 -8.54 3.06 9.83
N VAL A 7 -9.49 2.70 10.70
CA VAL A 7 -10.79 2.13 10.30
C VAL A 7 -11.62 3.12 9.49
N LEU A 8 -11.60 4.42 9.81
CA LEU A 8 -12.34 5.43 9.04
C LEU A 8 -11.76 5.65 7.63
N VAL A 9 -10.44 5.66 7.48
CA VAL A 9 -9.79 5.75 6.16
C VAL A 9 -10.04 4.48 5.37
N LEU A 10 -9.92 3.31 6.01
CA LEU A 10 -10.22 2.02 5.40
C LEU A 10 -11.67 1.93 4.95
N LEU A 11 -12.62 2.33 5.82
CA LEU A 11 -14.05 2.37 5.53
C LEU A 11 -14.35 3.38 4.43
N GLY A 12 -13.80 4.60 4.50
CA GLY A 12 -14.02 5.63 3.50
C GLY A 12 -13.51 5.22 2.12
N ALA A 13 -12.30 4.67 2.05
CA ALA A 13 -11.74 4.18 0.80
C ALA A 13 -12.50 2.94 0.28
N THR A 14 -12.96 2.06 1.17
CA THR A 14 -13.79 0.91 0.81
C THR A 14 -15.20 1.33 0.36
N VAL A 15 -15.78 2.39 0.91
CA VAL A 15 -17.11 2.87 0.48
C VAL A 15 -17.03 3.67 -0.82
N LEU A 16 -15.98 4.48 -0.99
CA LEU A 16 -15.86 5.40 -2.12
C LEU A 16 -15.20 4.77 -3.36
N CYS A 17 -14.27 3.82 -3.19
CA CYS A 17 -13.40 3.40 -4.30
C CYS A 17 -13.38 1.87 -4.55
N TRP A 18 -14.03 1.05 -3.71
CA TRP A 18 -13.96 -0.42 -3.72
C TRP A 18 -14.52 -1.11 -4.97
N ARG A 19 -15.28 -0.41 -5.81
CA ARG A 19 -15.84 -0.99 -7.04
C ARG A 19 -15.61 -0.20 -8.32
N ALA A 20 -15.18 1.06 -8.23
CA ALA A 20 -15.20 1.96 -9.37
C ALA A 20 -13.83 2.16 -10.05
N SER A 21 -12.71 1.85 -9.38
CA SER A 21 -11.39 2.01 -10.00
C SER A 21 -10.32 1.07 -9.42
N ALA A 22 -9.48 0.51 -10.29
CA ALA A 22 -8.30 -0.25 -9.90
C ALA A 22 -7.37 0.59 -9.00
N VAL A 23 -7.32 1.90 -9.24
CA VAL A 23 -6.61 2.90 -8.44
C VAL A 23 -7.02 2.85 -6.97
N GLY A 24 -8.32 2.84 -6.70
CA GLY A 24 -8.86 2.78 -5.33
C GLY A 24 -8.44 1.52 -4.59
N VAL A 25 -8.57 0.38 -5.26
CA VAL A 25 -8.19 -0.93 -4.71
C VAL A 25 -6.71 -0.96 -4.36
N VAL A 26 -5.85 -0.43 -5.24
CA VAL A 26 -4.40 -0.37 -5.01
C VAL A 26 -4.08 0.55 -3.83
N ALA A 27 -4.64 1.76 -3.78
CA ALA A 27 -4.39 2.70 -2.68
C ALA A 27 -4.80 2.11 -1.31
N ILE A 28 -5.95 1.41 -1.27
CA ILE A 28 -6.40 0.69 -0.07
C ILE A 28 -5.42 -0.43 0.29
N ALA A 29 -4.99 -1.23 -0.68
CA ALA A 29 -4.07 -2.33 -0.42
C ALA A 29 -2.71 -1.85 0.12
N GLN A 30 -2.20 -0.71 -0.38
CA GLN A 30 -0.97 -0.09 0.12
C GLN A 30 -1.09 0.27 1.61
N MET A 31 -2.14 0.99 1.99
CA MET A 31 -2.31 1.41 3.38
C MET A 31 -2.74 0.26 4.29
N ALA A 32 -3.72 -0.53 3.88
CA ALA A 32 -4.34 -1.53 4.75
C ALA A 32 -3.45 -2.77 4.96
N VAL A 33 -2.89 -3.27 3.86
CA VAL A 33 -2.11 -4.51 3.89
C VAL A 33 -0.63 -4.19 4.04
N GLY A 34 -0.12 -3.17 3.33
CA GLY A 34 1.25 -2.72 3.46
C GLY A 34 1.60 -2.36 4.89
N ASP A 35 0.95 -1.33 5.46
CA ASP A 35 1.25 -0.88 6.83
C ASP A 35 1.00 -2.01 7.84
N GLY A 36 -0.13 -2.72 7.73
CA GLY A 36 -0.50 -3.78 8.67
C GLY A 36 0.51 -4.93 8.71
N VAL A 37 0.98 -5.40 7.56
CA VAL A 37 1.96 -6.49 7.46
C VAL A 37 3.36 -6.00 7.86
N ALA A 38 3.74 -4.77 7.46
CA ALA A 38 4.99 -4.14 7.85
C ALA A 38 5.12 -4.03 9.37
N ASP A 39 4.04 -3.66 10.05
CA ASP A 39 3.96 -3.54 11.50
C ASP A 39 4.11 -4.88 12.21
N ILE A 40 3.41 -5.92 11.74
CA ILE A 40 3.48 -7.26 12.34
C ILE A 40 4.88 -7.84 12.16
N VAL A 41 5.42 -7.77 10.95
CA VAL A 41 6.74 -8.33 10.63
C VAL A 41 7.85 -7.50 11.26
N GLY A 42 7.74 -6.17 11.21
CA GLY A 42 8.69 -5.25 11.81
C GLY A 42 8.76 -5.40 13.34
N ARG A 43 7.65 -5.61 14.03
CA ARG A 43 7.69 -5.90 15.48
C ARG A 43 8.34 -7.24 15.81
N ARG A 44 8.19 -8.26 14.95
CA ARG A 44 8.71 -9.61 15.19
C ARG A 44 10.18 -9.78 14.79
N LEU A 45 10.57 -9.21 13.65
CA LEU A 45 11.86 -9.44 12.99
C LEU A 45 12.69 -8.16 12.84
N GLY A 46 12.13 -7.00 13.18
CA GLY A 46 12.72 -5.68 12.95
C GLY A 46 13.74 -5.21 13.99
N GLY A 47 13.94 -5.98 15.07
CA GLY A 47 14.74 -5.55 16.22
C GLY A 47 16.21 -5.27 15.91
N SER A 48 16.81 -6.06 15.01
CA SER A 48 18.25 -6.02 14.69
C SER A 48 18.59 -5.38 13.33
N ASN A 49 17.60 -4.97 12.54
CA ASN A 49 17.77 -4.43 11.19
C ASN A 49 17.00 -3.11 10.98
N ARG A 50 17.12 -2.22 11.95
CA ARG A 50 16.53 -0.87 11.86
C ARG A 50 17.26 -0.02 10.82
N TRP A 51 16.54 0.91 10.21
CA TRP A 51 17.17 1.86 9.30
C TRP A 51 18.01 2.88 10.08
N PRO A 52 19.21 3.25 9.59
CA PRO A 52 20.14 4.11 10.33
C PRO A 52 19.61 5.55 10.51
N PHE A 53 18.72 6.00 9.62
CA PHE A 53 18.13 7.35 9.66
C PHE A 53 16.70 7.37 10.23
N ASN A 54 16.04 6.21 10.40
CA ASN A 54 14.73 6.11 11.02
C ASN A 54 14.65 4.85 11.92
N PRO A 55 15.06 4.96 13.19
CA PRO A 55 15.10 3.81 14.11
C PRO A 55 13.73 3.22 14.47
N SER A 56 12.63 3.90 14.09
CA SER A 56 11.26 3.41 14.29
C SER A 56 10.84 2.39 13.23
N LYS A 57 11.47 2.41 12.05
CA LYS A 57 11.20 1.49 10.95
C LYS A 57 12.36 0.49 10.78
N SER A 58 12.07 -0.67 10.20
CA SER A 58 13.04 -1.74 9.99
C SER A 58 13.05 -2.22 8.55
N VAL A 59 14.18 -2.75 8.10
CA VAL A 59 14.33 -3.35 6.77
C VAL A 59 13.34 -4.51 6.60
N ALA A 60 13.16 -5.35 7.63
CA ALA A 60 12.16 -6.41 7.62
C ALA A 60 10.74 -5.87 7.43
N GLY A 61 10.39 -4.78 8.10
CA GLY A 61 9.10 -4.09 7.92
C GLY A 61 8.93 -3.57 6.50
N SER A 62 9.93 -2.88 5.94
CA SER A 62 9.86 -2.33 4.58
C SER A 62 9.75 -3.43 3.50
N VAL A 63 10.47 -4.54 3.64
CA VAL A 63 10.36 -5.68 2.71
C VAL A 63 8.96 -6.31 2.83
N ALA A 64 8.46 -6.45 4.05
CA ALA A 64 7.13 -6.99 4.31
C ALA A 64 6.02 -6.08 3.77
N PHE A 65 6.17 -4.76 3.85
CA PHE A 65 5.29 -3.79 3.21
C PHE A 65 5.20 -4.06 1.71
N VAL A 66 6.35 -4.03 1.02
CA VAL A 66 6.39 -4.15 -0.45
C VAL A 66 5.81 -5.48 -0.90
N ALA A 67 6.18 -6.58 -0.25
CA ALA A 67 5.66 -7.91 -0.59
C ALA A 67 4.15 -8.02 -0.31
N GLY A 68 3.70 -7.57 0.86
CA GLY A 68 2.30 -7.64 1.27
C GLY A 68 1.40 -6.77 0.41
N ALA A 69 1.77 -5.50 0.21
CA ALA A 69 1.00 -4.54 -0.57
C ALA A 69 0.94 -4.93 -2.06
N THR A 70 2.06 -5.37 -2.65
CA THR A 70 2.10 -5.85 -4.04
C THR A 70 1.24 -7.10 -4.20
N GLY A 71 1.42 -8.09 -3.33
CA GLY A 71 0.68 -9.35 -3.37
C GLY A 71 -0.82 -9.15 -3.20
N ALA A 72 -1.24 -8.32 -2.25
CA ALA A 72 -2.64 -7.99 -2.04
C ALA A 72 -3.23 -7.22 -3.23
N SER A 73 -2.51 -6.25 -3.79
CA SER A 73 -2.96 -5.51 -4.96
C SER A 73 -3.17 -6.42 -6.17
N ILE A 74 -2.22 -7.33 -6.46
CA ILE A 74 -2.34 -8.32 -7.53
C ILE A 74 -3.54 -9.24 -7.26
N GLY A 75 -3.63 -9.80 -6.05
CA GLY A 75 -4.70 -10.74 -5.70
C GLY A 75 -6.09 -10.12 -5.80
N LEU A 76 -6.28 -8.90 -5.26
CA LEU A 76 -7.56 -8.19 -5.31
C LEU A 76 -7.95 -7.82 -6.74
N LEU A 77 -7.03 -7.29 -7.54
CA LEU A 77 -7.32 -6.94 -8.93
C LEU A 77 -7.56 -8.19 -9.81
N ALA A 78 -6.80 -9.27 -9.60
CA ALA A 78 -7.03 -10.53 -10.29
C ALA A 78 -8.39 -11.14 -9.93
N TRP A 79 -8.77 -11.09 -8.64
CA TRP A 79 -10.08 -11.51 -8.19
C TRP A 79 -11.17 -10.67 -8.87
N LEU A 80 -11.12 -9.35 -8.77
CA LEU A 80 -12.13 -8.47 -9.38
C LEU A 80 -12.21 -8.63 -10.90
N GLY A 81 -11.08 -8.87 -11.57
CA GLY A 81 -11.01 -9.19 -12.99
C GLY A 81 -11.67 -10.52 -13.35
N ALA A 82 -11.44 -11.58 -12.55
CA ALA A 82 -12.05 -12.89 -12.76
C ALA A 82 -13.59 -12.89 -12.65
N TRP A 83 -14.14 -11.96 -11.86
CA TRP A 83 -15.59 -11.77 -11.70
C TRP A 83 -16.18 -10.72 -12.64
N GLY A 84 -15.37 -10.18 -13.57
CA GLY A 84 -15.81 -9.18 -14.54
C GLY A 84 -16.18 -7.81 -13.94
N VAL A 85 -15.76 -7.53 -12.70
CA VAL A 85 -15.99 -6.24 -12.04
C VAL A 85 -15.01 -5.19 -12.54
N LEU A 86 -13.76 -5.59 -12.80
CA LEU A 86 -12.72 -4.76 -13.40
C LEU A 86 -12.15 -5.44 -14.65
N ALA A 87 -11.38 -4.69 -15.44
CA ALA A 87 -10.62 -5.28 -16.53
C ALA A 87 -9.59 -6.31 -15.98
N PRO A 88 -9.34 -7.41 -16.70
CA PRO A 88 -8.27 -8.33 -16.36
C PRO A 88 -6.91 -7.63 -16.30
N LEU A 89 -6.01 -8.16 -15.46
CA LEU A 89 -4.65 -7.62 -15.33
C LEU A 89 -3.90 -7.69 -16.66
N ALA A 90 -3.35 -6.55 -17.09
CA ALA A 90 -2.39 -6.52 -18.18
C ALA A 90 -1.06 -7.16 -17.72
N PRO A 91 -0.28 -7.79 -18.63
CA PRO A 91 0.96 -8.50 -18.27
C PRO A 91 1.99 -7.67 -17.50
N ASP A 92 2.01 -6.37 -17.71
CA ASP A 92 2.92 -5.41 -17.08
C ASP A 92 2.39 -4.83 -15.76
N THR A 93 1.11 -5.06 -15.43
CA THR A 93 0.48 -4.55 -14.20
C THR A 93 1.22 -4.99 -12.92
N PRO A 94 1.68 -6.24 -12.76
CA PRO A 94 2.42 -6.65 -11.57
C PRO A 94 3.69 -5.82 -11.32
N LEU A 95 4.42 -5.47 -12.39
CA LEU A 95 5.62 -4.62 -12.27
C LEU A 95 5.23 -3.20 -11.83
N ARG A 96 4.16 -2.63 -12.41
CA ARG A 96 3.66 -1.31 -12.01
C ARG A 96 3.23 -1.28 -10.54
N LEU A 97 2.55 -2.33 -10.06
CA LEU A 97 2.14 -2.47 -8.66
C LEU A 97 3.35 -2.60 -7.70
N LEU A 98 4.39 -3.32 -8.11
CA LEU A 98 5.63 -3.40 -7.37
C LEU A 98 6.28 -2.02 -7.23
N LEU A 99 6.37 -1.25 -8.32
CA LEU A 99 6.92 0.10 -8.31
C LEU A 99 6.12 1.05 -7.39
N ILE A 100 4.79 0.98 -7.45
CA ILE A 100 3.91 1.73 -6.54
C ILE A 100 4.21 1.36 -5.09
N SER A 101 4.33 0.07 -4.80
CA SER A 101 4.56 -0.40 -3.43
C SER A 101 5.94 -0.03 -2.88
N VAL A 102 6.97 -0.05 -3.73
CA VAL A 102 8.31 0.43 -3.37
C VAL A 102 8.29 1.93 -3.08
N ALA A 103 7.60 2.73 -3.90
CA ALA A 103 7.47 4.16 -3.66
C ALA A 103 6.70 4.46 -2.36
N CYS A 104 5.62 3.73 -2.08
CA CYS A 104 4.86 3.85 -0.84
C CYS A 104 5.71 3.48 0.38
N ALA A 105 6.45 2.37 0.33
CA ALA A 105 7.37 1.97 1.40
C ALA A 105 8.49 3.00 1.63
N ALA A 106 8.97 3.65 0.57
CA ALA A 106 9.97 4.71 0.69
C ALA A 106 9.41 5.96 1.38
N VAL A 107 8.15 6.30 1.11
CA VAL A 107 7.44 7.40 1.79
C VAL A 107 7.18 7.06 3.24
N GLU A 108 6.73 5.84 3.54
CA GLU A 108 6.51 5.38 4.92
C GLU A 108 7.81 5.33 5.74
N LEU A 109 8.94 5.14 5.07
CA LEU A 109 10.26 5.12 5.69
C LEU A 109 10.75 6.51 6.11
N LEU A 110 10.15 7.59 5.59
CA LEU A 110 10.51 8.96 5.99
C LEU A 110 10.20 9.21 7.48
N PRO A 111 10.98 10.07 8.16
CA PRO A 111 10.70 10.44 9.54
C PRO A 111 9.29 11.05 9.68
N THR A 112 8.51 10.53 10.63
CA THR A 112 7.12 10.95 10.88
C THR A 112 6.99 12.39 11.35
N ASP A 113 8.11 13.02 11.75
CA ASP A 113 8.22 14.43 12.11
C ASP A 113 7.97 15.36 10.90
N VAL A 114 8.12 14.83 9.68
CA VAL A 114 7.98 15.57 8.42
C VAL A 114 6.61 15.34 7.79
N LEU A 115 6.07 14.12 7.86
CA LEU A 115 4.83 13.75 7.18
C LEU A 115 4.15 12.54 7.86
N ASP A 116 2.83 12.61 8.08
CA ASP A 116 2.05 11.50 8.66
C ASP A 116 1.92 10.38 7.61
N ASP A 117 2.38 9.17 7.94
CA ASP A 117 2.39 8.01 7.06
C ASP A 117 0.96 7.60 6.67
N ASN A 118 0.01 7.71 7.58
CA ASN A 118 -1.41 7.38 7.36
C ASN A 118 -2.10 8.26 6.31
N VAL A 119 -1.50 9.39 5.93
CA VAL A 119 -2.01 10.29 4.89
C VAL A 119 -1.13 10.26 3.65
N SER A 120 0.19 10.24 3.83
CA SER A 120 1.13 10.32 2.72
C SER A 120 1.19 9.04 1.88
N VAL A 121 1.17 7.87 2.51
CA VAL A 121 1.16 6.57 1.83
C VAL A 121 -0.06 6.41 0.92
N PRO A 122 -1.31 6.61 1.39
CA PRO A 122 -2.47 6.48 0.50
C PRO A 122 -2.51 7.53 -0.61
N LEU A 123 -2.06 8.77 -0.37
CA LEU A 123 -2.01 9.80 -1.41
C LEU A 123 -1.00 9.45 -2.51
N VAL A 124 0.20 9.00 -2.14
CA VAL A 124 1.23 8.58 -3.11
C VAL A 124 0.79 7.31 -3.84
N GLY A 125 0.24 6.34 -3.11
CA GLY A 125 -0.31 5.12 -3.70
C GLY A 125 -1.41 5.42 -4.73
N ALA A 126 -2.36 6.28 -4.39
CA ALA A 126 -3.42 6.71 -5.31
C ALA A 126 -2.89 7.50 -6.50
N GLY A 127 -1.99 8.46 -6.27
CA GLY A 127 -1.40 9.29 -7.33
C GLY A 127 -0.58 8.46 -8.33
N LEU A 128 0.25 7.55 -7.83
CA LEU A 128 1.02 6.65 -8.70
C LEU A 128 0.14 5.61 -9.38
N ALA A 129 -0.90 5.11 -8.70
CA ALA A 129 -1.87 4.24 -9.35
C ALA A 129 -2.64 4.98 -10.45
N LEU A 130 -3.00 6.26 -10.28
CA LEU A 130 -3.57 7.07 -11.35
C LEU A 130 -2.59 7.22 -12.52
N ALA A 131 -1.33 7.56 -12.25
CA ALA A 131 -0.33 7.77 -13.29
C ALA A 131 0.06 6.48 -14.04
N LEU A 132 0.11 5.35 -13.33
CA LEU A 132 0.62 4.09 -13.86
C LEU A 132 -0.49 3.12 -14.26
N LEU A 133 -1.69 3.20 -13.71
CA LEU A 133 -2.82 2.32 -14.04
C LEU A 133 -4.00 3.05 -14.66
N GLY A 134 -4.09 4.38 -14.48
CA GLY A 134 -5.05 5.20 -15.19
C GLY A 134 -4.66 5.30 -16.65
N THR A 135 -5.24 4.46 -17.50
CA THR A 135 -5.34 4.78 -18.91
C THR A 135 -6.33 5.94 -19.07
N PRO A 136 -6.14 6.85 -20.05
CA PRO A 136 -7.16 7.83 -20.42
C PRO A 136 -8.48 7.17 -20.85
#